data_AF-A0A1I2XCL6-F1
#
_entry.id   AF-A0A1I2XCL6-F1
#
_cell.length_a   1.000
_cell.length_b   1.000
_cell.length_c   1.000
_cell.angle_alpha   90.00
_cell.angle_beta   90.00
_cell.angle_gamma   90.00
#
_symmetry.space_group_name_H-M   'P 1'
#
loop_
_entity.id
_entity.type
_entity.pdbx_description
1 polymer ?
#
loop_
_entity_poly.entity_id
_entity_poly.type
_entity_poly.pdbx_seq_one_letter_code
_entity_poly.pdbx_strand_id
1 'polypeptide(L)' 'MSLQPISLLDAIKMEKEFKITSAQHYEDTMITIFELQEQEDPLTASQIKEIEIMLQAAAKYEDEEL' A
#
# COMPACT_ATOMS: atom_id res chain seq x y z
N MET A 1 -23.81 -1.52 -5.13
CA MET A 1 -22.80 -2.35 -4.44
C MET A 1 -22.31 -1.55 -3.25
N SER A 2 -22.47 -2.08 -2.03
CA SER A 2 -22.10 -1.40 -0.79
C SER A 2 -20.60 -1.47 -0.62
N LEU A 3 -19.87 -0.37 -0.89
CA LEU A 3 -18.47 -0.25 -0.47
C LEU A 3 -18.49 -0.22 1.06
N GLN A 4 -18.13 -1.33 1.69
CA GLN A 4 -18.04 -1.39 3.14
C GLN A 4 -16.95 -0.40 3.58
N PRO A 5 -17.23 0.53 4.51
CA PRO A 5 -16.20 1.42 5.02
C PRO A 5 -15.16 0.55 5.71
N ILE A 6 -13.93 0.56 5.20
CA ILE A 6 -12.79 -0.06 5.85
C ILE A 6 -12.74 0.48 7.28
N SER A 7 -12.80 -0.42 8.25
CA SER A 7 -12.78 -0.04 9.66
C SER A 7 -11.48 0.71 9.94
N LEU A 8 -11.55 1.81 10.69
CA LEU A 8 -10.37 2.55 11.13
C LEU A 8 -9.37 1.63 11.87
N LEU A 9 -9.86 0.55 12.49
CA LEU A 9 -9.07 -0.50 13.12
C LEU A 9 -8.28 -1.35 12.12
N ASP A 10 -8.80 -1.58 10.91
CA ASP A 10 -8.14 -2.35 9.86
C ASP A 10 -7.02 -1.54 9.19
N ALA A 11 -7.24 -0.23 9.00
CA ALA A 11 -6.19 0.70 8.56
C ALA A 11 -5.03 0.80 9.57
N ILE A 12 -5.34 0.83 10.88
CA ILE A 12 -4.34 0.81 11.95
C ILE A 12 -3.61 -0.54 12.02
N LYS A 13 -4.26 -1.65 11.63
CA LYS A 13 -3.61 -2.96 11.52
C LYS A 13 -2.64 -3.03 10.34
N MET A 14 -3.02 -2.52 9.17
CA MET A 14 -2.10 -2.46 8.01
C MET A 14 -0.85 -1.63 8.31
N GLU A 15 -0.96 -0.51 9.01
CA GLU A 15 0.18 0.30 9.45
C GLU A 15 1.24 -0.47 10.26
N LYS A 16 0.84 -1.54 10.97
CA LYS A 16 1.75 -2.26 11.87
C LYS A 16 2.36 -3.52 11.27
N GLU A 17 1.91 -3.98 10.10
CA GLU A 17 2.31 -5.30 9.59
C GLU A 17 2.66 -5.36 8.09
N PHE A 18 2.58 -4.25 7.34
CA PHE A 18 2.93 -4.28 5.92
C PHE A 18 4.46 -4.38 5.71
N LYS A 19 4.93 -5.61 5.50
CA LYS A 19 6.32 -5.93 5.16
C LYS A 19 6.38 -6.73 3.87
N ILE A 20 7.22 -6.28 2.94
CA ILE A 20 7.53 -7.02 1.74
C ILE A 20 8.60 -8.07 2.07
N THR A 21 8.36 -9.31 1.64
CA THR A 21 9.17 -10.48 2.04
C THR A 21 9.68 -11.29 0.84
N SER A 22 9.35 -10.87 -0.38
CA SER A 22 9.78 -11.53 -1.61
C SER A 22 9.70 -10.56 -2.79
N ALA A 23 10.45 -10.87 -3.86
CA ALA A 23 10.45 -10.08 -5.08
C ALA A 23 9.04 -10.00 -5.71
N GLN A 24 8.28 -11.09 -5.68
CA GLN A 24 6.89 -11.08 -6.18
C GLN A 24 6.01 -10.12 -5.36
N HIS A 25 6.14 -10.14 -4.03
CA HIS A 25 5.37 -9.25 -3.18
C HIS A 25 5.77 -7.78 -3.41
N TYR A 26 7.05 -7.51 -3.70
CA TYR A 26 7.51 -6.19 -4.13
C TYR A 26 6.85 -5.75 -5.44
N GLU A 27 6.91 -6.59 -6.48
CA GLU A 27 6.31 -6.29 -7.79
C GLU A 27 4.80 -6.04 -7.67
N ASP A 28 4.08 -6.89 -6.94
CA ASP A 28 2.63 -6.74 -6.72
C ASP A 28 2.31 -5.44 -5.96
N THR A 29 3.15 -5.07 -4.98
CA THR A 29 3.02 -3.82 -4.23
C THR A 29 3.21 -2.61 -5.14
N MET A 30 4.23 -2.64 -6.00
CA MET A 30 4.50 -1.55 -6.95
C MET A 30 3.38 -1.40 -7.98
N ILE A 31 2.85 -2.50 -8.52
CA ILE A 31 1.69 -2.48 -9.42
C ILE A 31 0.49 -1.84 -8.72
N THR A 32 0.22 -2.23 -7.46
CA THR A 32 -0.89 -1.68 -6.68
C THR A 32 -0.76 -0.18 -6.47
N ILE A 33 0.45 0.30 -6.15
CA ILE A 33 0.73 1.74 -6.02
C ILE A 33 0.46 2.45 -7.36
N PHE A 34 0.93 1.90 -8.48
CA PHE A 34 0.70 2.47 -9.80
C PHE A 34 -0.78 2.56 -10.15
N GLU A 35 -1.55 1.48 -9.96
CA GLU A 35 -2.98 1.45 -10.23
C GLU A 35 -3.74 2.49 -9.37
N LEU A 36 -3.36 2.64 -8.10
CA LEU A 36 -3.92 3.66 -7.22
C LEU A 36 -3.53 5.08 -7.64
N GLN A 37 -2.36 5.29 -8.24
CA GLN A 37 -1.93 6.61 -8.71
C GLN A 37 -2.52 6.97 -10.09
N GLU A 38 -2.83 5.98 -10.93
CA GLU A 38 -3.42 6.17 -12.26
C GLU A 38 -4.93 6.44 -12.24
N GLN A 39 -5.60 6.24 -11.11
CA GLN A 39 -7.04 6.46 -11.03
C GLN A 39 -7.39 7.93 -11.34
N GLU A 40 -8.46 8.14 -12.12
CA GLU A 40 -8.88 9.49 -12.53
C GLU A 40 -9.40 10.32 -11.35
N ASP A 41 -9.91 9.66 -10.31
CA ASP A 41 -10.43 10.31 -9.11
C ASP A 41 -9.30 10.74 -8.15
N PRO A 42 -9.42 11.90 -7.47
CA PRO A 42 -8.47 12.29 -6.45
C PRO A 42 -8.39 11.24 -5.34
N LEU A 43 -7.18 10.78 -5.05
CA LEU A 43 -6.90 9.89 -3.93
C LEU A 43 -7.45 10.47 -2.62
N THR A 44 -8.18 9.64 -1.88
CA THR A 44 -8.61 9.99 -0.52
C THR A 44 -7.42 9.99 0.43
N ALA A 45 -7.50 10.74 1.53
CA ALA A 45 -6.43 10.77 2.54
C ALA A 45 -6.07 9.37 3.09
N SER A 46 -7.03 8.45 3.12
CA SER A 46 -6.78 7.06 3.53
C SER A 46 -5.93 6.31 2.49
N GLN A 47 -6.24 6.46 1.21
CA GLN A 47 -5.47 5.82 0.14
C GLN A 47 -4.06 6.41 0.02
N ILE A 48 -3.92 7.72 0.22
CA ILE A 48 -2.59 8.37 0.27
C ILE A 48 -1.74 7.73 1.36
N LYS A 49 -2.31 7.58 2.57
CA LYS A 49 -1.62 6.94 3.69
C LYS A 49 -1.26 5.48 3.41
N GLU A 50 -2.13 4.76 2.70
CA GLU A 50 -1.88 3.37 2.29
C GLU A 50 -0.71 3.27 1.30
N ILE A 51 -0.68 4.14 0.29
CA ILE A 51 0.43 4.25 -0.67
C ILE A 51 1.74 4.59 0.05
N GLU A 52 1.72 5.51 1.03
CA GLU A 52 2.91 5.86 1.82
C GLU A 52 3.47 4.64 2.57
N ILE A 53 2.62 3.81 3.17
CA ILE A 53 3.04 2.58 3.86
C ILE A 53 3.64 1.58 2.87
N MET A 54 2.98 1.39 1.72
CA MET A 54 3.47 0.49 0.67
C MET A 54 4.83 0.93 0.12
N LEU A 55 4.99 2.23 -0.15
CA LEU A 55 6.25 2.83 -0.62
C LEU A 55 7.37 2.68 0.43
N GLN A 56 7.08 2.88 1.71
CA GLN A 56 8.06 2.67 2.78
C GLN A 56 8.51 1.20 2.87
N ALA A 57 7.59 0.26 2.72
CA ALA A 57 7.92 -1.16 2.72
C ALA A 57 8.70 -1.57 1.48
N ALA A 58 8.38 -1.00 0.31
CA ALA A 58 9.11 -1.19 -0.94
C ALA A 58 10.55 -0.67 -0.85
N ALA A 59 10.73 0.57 -0.38
CA ALA A 59 12.05 1.15 -0.17
C ALA A 59 12.90 0.33 0.82
N LYS A 60 12.28 -0.13 1.91
CA LYS A 60 12.97 -0.99 2.88
C LYS A 60 13.40 -2.33 2.27
N TYR A 61 12.57 -2.93 1.43
CA TYR A 61 12.90 -4.18 0.76
C TYR A 61 14.02 -3.97 -0.28
N GLU A 62 14.00 -2.86 -1.02
CA GLU A 62 15.12 -2.48 -1.91
C GLU A 62 16.42 -2.35 -1.14
N ASP A 63 16.45 -1.58 -0.05
CA ASP A 63 17.66 -1.36 0.76
C ASP A 63 18.21 -2.66 1.39
N GLU A 64 17.34 -3.63 1.73
CA GLU A 64 17.72 -4.89 2.37
C GLU A 64 18.10 -5.99 1.35
N GLU A 65 17.51 -6.02 0.15
CA GLU A 65 17.52 -7.20 -0.75
C GLU A 65 17.90 -6.93 -2.22
N LEU A 66 18.02 -5.69 -2.70
CA LEU A 66 18.35 -5.33 -4.11
C LEU A 66 19.63 -4.49 -4.25
#